data_AF-A0A1H9KV10-F1
#
_entry.id   AF-A0A1H9KV10-F1
#
_cell.length_a   1.000
_cell.length_b   1.000
_cell.length_c   1.000
_cell.angle_alpha   90.00
_cell.angle_beta   90.00
_cell.angle_gamma   90.00
#
_symmetry.space_group_name_H-M   'P 1'
#
loop_
_entity.id
_entity.type
_entity.pdbx_description
1 polymer ?
#
loop_
_entity_poly.entity_id
_entity_poly.type
_entity_poly.pdbx_seq_one_letter_code
_entity_poly.pdbx_strand_id
1 'polypeptide(L)' 'MMDELLQEARDPHMRARMYGALEHARQARAEQMSRPLPPTAFQALRDERTALEAALYILEKLKEH' A
#
# COMPACT_ATOMS: atom_id res chain seq x y z
N MET A 1 16.99 7.66 -0.14
CA MET A 1 17.16 7.28 1.28
C MET A 1 15.79 7.15 1.94
N MET A 2 15.65 6.40 3.05
CA MET A 2 14.35 6.26 3.74
C MET A 2 13.87 7.59 4.36
N ASP A 3 14.81 8.45 4.77
CA ASP A 3 14.56 9.79 5.30
C ASP A 3 13.91 10.77 4.32
N GLU A 4 14.32 10.77 3.04
CA GLU A 4 13.75 11.67 2.02
C GLU A 4 12.26 11.35 1.79
N LEU A 5 11.92 10.05 1.83
CA LEU A 5 10.55 9.56 1.62
C LEU A 5 9.66 9.87 2.84
N LEU A 6 10.22 9.84 4.05
CA LEU A 6 9.54 10.30 5.27
C LEU A 6 9.33 11.82 5.27
N GLN A 7 10.29 12.58 4.74
CA GLN A 7 10.20 14.04 4.63
C GLN A 7 9.21 14.48 3.55
N GLU A 8 9.17 13.78 2.41
CA GLU A 8 8.16 13.95 1.37
C GLU A 8 6.76 13.54 1.83
N ALA A 9 6.62 12.49 2.65
CA ALA A 9 5.35 12.07 3.21
C ALA A 9 4.74 13.05 4.23
N ARG A 10 5.51 14.07 4.68
CA ARG A 10 4.97 15.19 5.47
C ARG A 10 4.21 16.20 4.61
N ASP A 11 4.52 16.28 3.31
CA ASP A 11 3.76 17.12 2.40
C ASP A 11 2.34 16.53 2.21
N PRO A 12 1.27 17.29 2.50
CA PRO A 12 -0.08 16.77 2.42
C PRO A 12 -0.50 16.31 1.02
N HIS A 13 0.02 16.96 -0.04
CA HIS A 13 -0.31 16.63 -1.42
C HIS A 13 0.43 15.37 -1.87
N MET A 14 1.72 15.26 -1.55
CA MET A 14 2.52 14.08 -1.84
C MET A 14 1.98 12.87 -1.08
N ARG A 15 1.62 13.04 0.20
CA ARG A 15 0.98 12.00 1.01
C ARG A 15 -0.37 11.55 0.43
N ALA A 16 -1.23 12.48 0.00
CA ALA A 16 -2.51 12.13 -0.63
C ALA A 16 -2.30 11.32 -1.92
N ARG A 17 -1.27 11.69 -2.71
CA ARG A 17 -0.88 10.95 -3.92
C ARG A 17 -0.35 9.54 -3.59
N MET A 18 0.51 9.41 -2.59
CA MET A 18 1.04 8.12 -2.12
C MET A 18 -0.09 7.23 -1.59
N TYR A 19 -0.99 7.79 -0.79
CA TYR A 19 -2.17 7.07 -0.28
C TYR A 19 -3.04 6.57 -1.43
N GLY A 20 -3.34 7.43 -2.41
CA GLY A 20 -4.12 7.04 -3.59
C GLY A 20 -3.47 5.93 -4.40
N ALA A 21 -2.15 5.99 -4.61
CA ALA A 21 -1.41 4.94 -5.32
C ALA A 21 -1.42 3.60 -4.58
N LEU A 22 -1.19 3.63 -3.26
CA LEU A 22 -1.19 2.43 -2.41
C LEU A 22 -2.59 1.79 -2.31
N GLU A 23 -3.63 2.61 -2.14
CA GLU A 23 -5.01 2.12 -2.07
C GLU A 23 -5.47 1.54 -3.42
N HIS A 24 -5.12 2.19 -4.53
CA HIS A 24 -5.40 1.65 -5.87
C HIS A 24 -4.69 0.31 -6.10
N ALA A 25 -3.42 0.19 -5.68
CA ALA A 25 -2.68 -1.08 -5.76
C ALA A 25 -3.34 -2.17 -4.90
N ARG A 26 -3.80 -1.83 -3.68
CA ARG A 26 -4.48 -2.77 -2.78
C ARG A 26 -5.77 -3.29 -3.40
N GLN A 27 -6.57 -2.40 -3.99
CA GLN A 27 -7.82 -2.76 -4.68
C GLN A 27 -7.55 -3.64 -5.90
N ALA A 28 -6.57 -3.29 -6.74
CA ALA A 28 -6.18 -4.11 -7.88
C ALA A 28 -5.76 -5.53 -7.49
N ARG A 29 -5.08 -5.69 -6.34
CA ARG A 29 -4.73 -7.02 -5.80
C ARG A 29 -5.95 -7.78 -5.30
N ALA A 30 -6.89 -7.11 -4.62
CA ALA A 30 -8.15 -7.72 -4.23
C ALA A 30 -8.98 -8.20 -5.43
N GLU A 31 -9.03 -7.41 -6.50
CA GLU A 31 -9.68 -7.80 -7.76
C GLU A 31 -9.00 -9.01 -8.41
N GLN A 32 -7.66 -9.07 -8.42
CA GLN A 32 -6.93 -10.23 -8.94
C GLN A 32 -7.21 -11.49 -8.12
N MET A 33 -7.31 -11.36 -6.80
CA MET A 33 -7.67 -12.45 -5.89
C MET A 33 -9.12 -12.92 -6.01
N SER A 34 -10.01 -12.15 -6.64
CA SER A 34 -11.39 -12.57 -6.90
C SER A 34 -11.51 -13.65 -7.98
N ARG A 35 -10.45 -13.83 -8.78
CA ARG A 35 -10.37 -14.85 -9.82
C ARG A 35 -9.78 -16.14 -9.26
N PRO A 36 -10.10 -17.30 -9.84
CA PRO A 36 -9.45 -18.55 -9.48
C PRO A 36 -7.95 -18.45 -9.74
N LEU A 37 -7.14 -18.72 -8.72
CA LEU A 37 -5.69 -18.64 -8.77
C LEU A 37 -5.08 -19.94 -8.24
N PRO A 38 -3.95 -20.38 -8.79
CA PRO A 38 -3.13 -21.41 -8.15
C PRO A 38 -2.73 -20.97 -6.73
N PRO A 39 -2.61 -21.91 -5.75
CA PRO A 39 -2.30 -21.58 -4.36
C PRO A 39 -1.06 -20.69 -4.20
N THR A 40 0.00 -20.93 -4.98
CA THR A 40 1.24 -20.13 -4.93
C THR A 40 1.04 -18.69 -5.40
N ALA A 41 0.24 -18.48 -6.45
CA ALA A 41 -0.08 -17.15 -6.95
C ALA A 41 -1.02 -16.40 -6.00
N PHE A 42 -1.97 -17.11 -5.39
CA PHE A 42 -2.82 -16.54 -4.36
C PHE A 42 -2.02 -16.11 -3.13
N GLN A 43 -1.06 -16.93 -2.68
CA GLN A 43 -0.20 -16.60 -1.56
C GLN A 43 0.66 -15.37 -1.85
N ALA A 44 1.29 -15.28 -3.03
CA ALA A 44 2.07 -14.11 -3.42
C ALA A 44 1.22 -12.82 -3.43
N LEU A 45 0.02 -12.86 -4.00
CA LEU A 45 -0.90 -11.72 -4.01
C LEU A 45 -1.38 -11.33 -2.62
N ARG A 46 -1.58 -12.32 -1.74
CA ARG A 46 -1.91 -12.09 -0.33
C ARG A 46 -0.77 -11.37 0.39
N ASP A 47 0.47 -11.84 0.22
CA ASP A 47 1.65 -11.23 0.84
C ASP A 47 1.87 -9.79 0.35
N GLU A 48 1.74 -9.57 -0.97
CA GLU A 48 1.77 -8.23 -1.57
C GLU A 48 0.69 -7.31 -0.98
N ARG A 49 -0.55 -7.82 -0.83
CA ARG A 49 -1.64 -7.05 -0.24
C ARG A 49 -1.38 -6.72 1.23
N THR A 50 -0.83 -7.64 2.01
CA THR A 50 -0.44 -7.39 3.40
C THR A 50 0.65 -6.31 3.49
N ALA A 51 1.63 -6.31 2.58
CA ALA A 51 2.64 -5.25 2.52
C ALA A 51 2.03 -3.88 2.20
N LEU A 52 1.05 -3.82 1.29
CA LEU A 52 0.32 -2.59 0.96
C LEU A 52 -0.51 -2.07 2.14
N GLU A 53 -1.19 -2.96 2.88
CA GLU A 53 -1.94 -2.62 4.09
C GLU A 53 -1.02 -2.07 5.18
N ALA A 54 0.17 -2.67 5.37
CA ALA A 54 1.17 -2.15 6.30
C ALA A 54 1.70 -0.77 5.87
N ALA A 55 1.94 -0.54 4.58
CA ALA A 55 2.39 0.75 4.06
C ALA A 55 1.33 1.85 4.27
N LEU A 56 0.04 1.55 4.03
CA LEU A 56 -1.07 2.46 4.30
C LEU A 56 -1.19 2.79 5.79
N TYR A 57 -1.05 1.78 6.66
CA TYR A 57 -1.08 1.98 8.11
C TYR A 57 0.07 2.89 8.57
N ILE A 58 1.30 2.69 8.07
CA ILE A 58 2.43 3.57 8.38
C ILE A 58 2.13 5.01 7.92
N LEU A 59 1.60 5.18 6.71
CA LEU A 59 1.25 6.50 6.18
C LEU A 59 0.17 7.21 7.00
N GLU A 60 -0.79 6.46 7.53
CA GLU A 60 -1.82 6.96 8.44
C GLU A 60 -1.22 7.36 9.80
N LYS A 61 -0.32 6.55 10.37
CA LYS A 61 0.37 6.88 11.63
C LYS A 61 1.27 8.10 11.53
N LEU A 62 1.81 8.38 10.35
CA LEU A 62 2.53 9.63 10.06
C LEU A 62 1.62 10.88 10.06
N LYS A 63 0.29 10.75 10.12
CA LYS A 63 -0.66 11.87 10.26
C LYS A 63 -0.88 12.25 11.73
N GLU A 64 -0.71 11.32 12.65
CA GLU A 64 -0.97 11.51 14.09
C GLU A 64 0.18 12.23 14.83
N HIS A 65 1.30 12.46 14.17
CA HIS A 65 2.52 13.09 14.68
C HIS A 65 2.93 14.31 13.85
#